data_AF-A0A091C1J8-F1
#
_entry.id   AF-A0A091C1J8-F1
#
_cell.length_a   1.000
_cell.length_b   1.000
_cell.length_c   1.000
_cell.angle_alpha   90.00
_cell.angle_beta   90.00
_cell.angle_gamma   90.00
#
_symmetry.space_group_name_H-M   'P 1'
#
loop_
_entity.id
_entity.type
_entity.pdbx_description
1 polymer ?
#
loop_
_entity_poly.entity_id
_entity_poly.type
_entity_poly.pdbx_seq_one_letter_code
_entity_poly.pdbx_strand_id
1 'polypeptide(L)'
;MKKTIQGEHTLYAVKGFLQEEKNIQIGKLGEFTFARGYYVYVGSAKRNIQARINRHIQVEKKKRWHLDYLRPYLHIEEVQTFLGEEGECQLFARLQEKNWWNYSSKRVWLV
;
A
#
# COMPACT_ATOMS: atom_id res chain seq x y z
N MET A 1 13.88 3.43 -4.06
CA MET A 1 12.83 2.44 -3.76
C MET A 1 13.46 1.08 -3.48
N LYS A 2 13.30 0.53 -2.28
CA LYS A 2 13.74 -0.82 -1.90
C LYS A 2 12.67 -1.85 -2.30
N LYS A 3 13.10 -3.01 -2.81
CA LYS A 3 12.19 -4.08 -3.22
C LYS A 3 12.73 -5.43 -2.74
N THR A 4 11.91 -6.17 -2.01
CA THR A 4 12.16 -7.56 -1.63
C THR A 4 10.96 -8.41 -2.03
N ILE A 5 11.06 -9.03 -3.21
CA ILE A 5 9.96 -9.76 -3.83
C ILE A 5 10.36 -11.22 -3.97
N GLN A 6 9.58 -12.11 -3.37
CA GLN A 6 9.72 -13.56 -3.51
C GLN A 6 8.49 -14.12 -4.23
N GLY A 7 8.69 -15.02 -5.19
CA GLY A 7 7.64 -15.48 -6.10
C GLY A 7 6.57 -16.36 -5.44
N GLU A 8 6.91 -17.04 -4.35
CA GLU A 8 6.02 -17.94 -3.60
C GLU A 8 5.13 -17.20 -2.59
N HIS A 9 5.49 -15.95 -2.27
CA HIS A 9 4.71 -15.10 -1.39
C HIS A 9 3.38 -14.70 -2.04
N THR A 10 2.33 -14.62 -1.23
CA THR A 10 0.99 -14.24 -1.69
C THR A 10 0.50 -12.94 -1.07
N LEU A 11 1.22 -12.38 -0.09
CA LEU A 11 0.94 -11.07 0.48
C LEU A 11 2.04 -10.08 0.14
N TYR A 12 1.69 -8.80 0.08
CA TYR A 12 2.65 -7.71 -0.11
C TYR A 12 2.24 -6.46 0.65
N ALA A 13 3.24 -5.66 0.98
CA ALA A 13 3.08 -4.31 1.51
C ALA A 13 3.78 -3.31 0.60
N VAL A 14 3.12 -2.18 0.34
CA VAL A 14 3.66 -1.03 -0.38
C VAL A 14 3.68 0.16 0.56
N LYS A 15 4.87 0.66 0.89
CA LYS A 15 5.08 1.86 1.69
C LYS A 15 5.37 3.06 0.81
N GLY A 16 4.60 4.12 1.01
CA GLY A 16 4.83 5.42 0.38
C GLY A 16 4.76 6.56 1.39
N PHE A 17 5.50 7.62 1.08
CA PHE A 17 5.45 8.87 1.83
C PHE A 17 4.61 9.91 1.08
N LEU A 18 3.70 10.57 1.79
CA LEU A 18 2.97 11.73 1.30
C LEU A 18 3.66 12.99 1.86
N GLN A 19 4.17 13.85 0.97
CA GLN A 19 4.99 15.00 1.35
C GLN A 19 4.20 16.13 2.01
N GLU A 20 2.93 16.27 1.67
CA GLU A 20 2.04 17.35 2.12
C GLU A 20 0.62 16.82 2.26
N GLU A 21 -0.18 17.46 3.12
CA GLU A 21 -1.59 17.10 3.25
C GLU A 21 -2.32 17.26 1.91
N LYS A 22 -3.20 16.30 1.58
CA LYS A 22 -4.01 16.34 0.36
C LYS A 22 -5.43 15.85 0.59
N ASN A 23 -6.38 16.55 -0.01
CA ASN A 23 -7.73 16.05 -0.21
C ASN A 23 -7.77 15.25 -1.51
N ILE A 24 -8.18 13.99 -1.41
CA ILE A 24 -8.16 13.05 -2.53
C ILE A 24 -9.49 12.33 -2.61
N GLN A 25 -10.13 12.37 -3.77
CA GLN A 25 -11.32 11.59 -4.07
C GLN A 25 -10.96 10.13 -4.35
N ILE A 26 -11.45 9.23 -3.51
CA ILE A 26 -11.25 7.79 -3.60
C ILE A 26 -12.48 7.15 -4.25
N GLY A 27 -12.55 7.20 -5.58
CA GLY A 27 -13.63 6.58 -6.35
C GLY A 27 -15.03 6.97 -5.84
N LYS A 28 -15.85 5.96 -5.52
CA LYS A 28 -17.20 6.15 -4.95
C LYS A 28 -17.21 6.31 -3.42
N LEU A 29 -16.08 6.11 -2.73
CA LEU A 29 -16.01 6.27 -1.27
C LEU A 29 -16.05 7.73 -0.83
N GLY A 30 -15.81 8.67 -1.76
CA GLY A 30 -15.85 10.10 -1.50
C GLY A 30 -14.45 10.70 -1.35
N GLU A 31 -14.41 11.91 -0.80
CA GLU A 31 -13.19 12.68 -0.59
C GLU A 31 -12.66 12.50 0.83
N PHE A 32 -11.35 12.34 0.96
CA PHE A 32 -10.67 12.15 2.24
C PHE A 32 -9.46 13.06 2.34
N THR A 33 -9.23 13.59 3.55
CA THR A 33 -8.02 14.34 3.88
C THR A 33 -6.92 13.40 4.39
N PHE A 34 -5.88 13.27 3.57
CA PHE A 34 -4.67 12.52 3.86
C PHE A 34 -3.61 13.48 4.39
N ALA A 35 -3.27 13.37 5.69
CA ALA A 35 -2.20 14.15 6.29
C ALA A 35 -0.83 13.74 5.74
N ARG A 36 0.15 14.64 5.78
CA ARG A 36 1.56 14.31 5.53
C ARG A 36 1.99 13.11 6.39
N GLY A 37 2.72 12.17 5.80
CA GLY A 37 3.26 11.03 6.53
C GLY A 37 3.37 9.75 5.72
N TYR A 38 3.66 8.67 6.42
CA TYR A 38 3.79 7.34 5.84
C TYR A 38 2.46 6.60 5.71
N TYR A 39 2.25 6.00 4.54
CA TYR A 39 1.12 5.15 4.23
C TYR A 39 1.62 3.78 3.79
N VAL A 40 0.98 2.72 4.31
CA VAL A 40 1.28 1.33 3.94
C VAL A 40 0.01 0.69 3.43
N TYR A 41 0.03 0.26 2.17
CA TYR A 41 -1.00 -0.58 1.59
C TYR A 41 -0.60 -2.04 1.73
N VAL A 42 -1.49 -2.88 2.26
CA VAL A 42 -1.33 -4.33 2.31
C VAL A 42 -2.32 -4.96 1.33
N GLY A 43 -1.87 -5.95 0.56
CA GLY A 43 -2.77 -6.69 -0.32
C GLY A 43 -2.27 -8.09 -0.61
N SER A 44 -3.13 -8.88 -1.24
CA SER A 44 -2.83 -10.26 -1.64
C SER A 44 -2.81 -10.46 -3.16
N ALA A 45 -2.04 -11.45 -3.59
CA ALA A 45 -1.98 -11.92 -4.96
C ALA A 45 -1.80 -13.45 -4.98
N LYS A 46 -2.89 -14.18 -5.31
CA LYS A 46 -2.85 -15.64 -5.44
C LYS A 46 -2.03 -16.12 -6.64
N ARG A 47 -1.84 -15.26 -7.65
CA ARG A 47 -1.03 -15.52 -8.84
C ARG A 47 -0.32 -14.23 -9.24
N ASN A 48 0.92 -14.37 -9.70
CA ASN A 48 1.71 -13.30 -10.30
C ASN A 48 1.81 -12.03 -9.43
N ILE A 49 2.29 -12.19 -8.20
CA ILE A 49 2.48 -11.12 -7.22
C ILE A 49 3.31 -9.96 -7.78
N GLN A 50 4.33 -10.27 -8.60
CA GLN A 50 5.17 -9.28 -9.25
C GLN A 50 4.36 -8.36 -10.18
N ALA A 51 3.48 -8.91 -11.01
CA ALA A 51 2.61 -8.11 -11.87
C ALA A 51 1.66 -7.22 -11.05
N ARG A 52 1.13 -7.74 -9.94
CA ARG A 52 0.23 -6.96 -9.07
C ARG A 52 0.96 -5.80 -8.37
N ILE A 53 2.15 -6.06 -7.86
CA ILE A 53 3.04 -5.04 -7.29
C ILE A 53 3.40 -4.00 -8.33
N ASN A 54 3.84 -4.41 -9.53
CA ASN A 54 4.21 -3.50 -10.61
C ASN A 54 3.04 -2.58 -10.99
N ARG A 55 1.84 -3.16 -11.06
CA ARG A 55 0.63 -2.38 -11.29
C ARG A 55 0.41 -1.33 -10.20
N HIS A 56 0.61 -1.63 -8.92
CA HIS A 56 0.48 -0.63 -7.85
C HIS A 56 1.57 0.45 -7.87
N ILE A 57 2.79 0.10 -8.28
CA ILE A 57 3.92 1.05 -8.37
C ILE A 57 3.78 2.02 -9.54
N GLN A 58 3.15 1.61 -10.65
CA GLN A 58 2.88 2.49 -11.78
C GLN A 58 2.13 3.75 -11.34
N VAL A 59 2.30 4.90 -11.99
CA VAL A 59 1.53 6.12 -11.63
C VAL A 59 0.29 6.21 -12.52
N GLU A 60 0.52 6.29 -13.83
CA GLU A 60 -0.54 6.43 -14.82
C GLU A 60 -1.18 5.07 -15.11
N LYS A 61 -2.41 4.86 -14.68
CA LYS A 61 -3.19 3.65 -14.95
C LYS A 61 -4.68 3.90 -14.73
N LYS A 62 -5.51 3.01 -15.26
CA LYS A 62 -6.93 2.95 -14.85
C LYS A 62 -7.01 2.59 -13.36
N LYS A 63 -7.56 3.47 -12.53
CA LYS A 63 -7.70 3.28 -11.08
C LYS A 63 -8.69 2.16 -10.80
N ARG A 64 -8.29 1.17 -10.00
CA ARG A 64 -9.13 0.02 -9.60
C ARG A 64 -9.15 -0.20 -8.09
N TRP A 65 -8.07 0.14 -7.39
CA TRP A 65 -7.95 0.02 -5.94
C TRP A 65 -7.75 1.37 -5.28
N HIS A 66 -8.01 1.46 -3.98
CA HIS A 66 -7.83 2.70 -3.22
C HIS A 66 -6.40 3.26 -3.33
N LEU A 67 -5.39 2.38 -3.30
CA LEU A 67 -4.00 2.78 -3.53
C LEU A 67 -3.80 3.45 -4.90
N ASP A 68 -4.54 3.08 -5.94
CA ASP A 68 -4.37 3.70 -7.28
C ASP A 68 -4.77 5.19 -7.29
N TYR A 69 -5.65 5.62 -6.39
CA TYR A 69 -6.02 7.02 -6.22
C TYR A 69 -4.97 7.79 -5.43
N LEU A 70 -4.37 7.16 -4.42
CA LEU A 70 -3.34 7.77 -3.58
C LEU A 70 -1.98 7.76 -4.26
N ARG A 71 -1.71 6.77 -5.11
CA ARG A 71 -0.41 6.50 -5.73
C ARG A 71 0.23 7.70 -6.44
N PRO A 72 -0.48 8.53 -7.22
CA PRO A 72 0.13 9.70 -7.86
C PRO A 72 0.75 10.70 -6.89
N TYR A 73 0.32 10.69 -5.63
CA TYR A 73 0.77 11.62 -4.59
C TYR A 73 1.81 11.01 -3.64
N LEU A 74 2.03 9.69 -3.73
CA LEU A 74 2.98 8.99 -2.87
C LEU A 74 4.35 8.90 -3.52
N HIS A 75 5.39 9.18 -2.74
CA HIS A 75 6.74 8.72 -3.03
C HIS A 75 6.91 7.30 -2.51
N ILE A 76 6.93 6.30 -3.40
CA ILE A 76 7.08 4.89 -3.00
C ILE A 76 8.51 4.64 -2.56
N GLU A 77 8.68 4.35 -1.27
CA GLU A 77 9.98 4.06 -0.68
C GLU A 77 10.30 2.58 -0.74
N GLU A 78 9.28 1.73 -0.55
CA GLU A 78 9.53 0.32 -0.29
C GLU A 78 8.37 -0.59 -0.66
N VAL A 79 8.72 -1.78 -1.15
CA VAL A 79 7.79 -2.88 -1.38
C VAL A 79 8.38 -4.17 -0.84
N GLN A 80 7.60 -4.87 -0.03
CA GLN A 80 7.96 -6.17 0.53
C GLN A 80 6.86 -7.19 0.27
N THR A 81 7.25 -8.46 0.27
CA THR A 81 6.34 -9.60 0.13
C THR A 81 6.42 -10.49 1.36
N PHE A 82 5.33 -11.18 1.66
CA PHE A 82 5.20 -12.05 2.82
C PHE A 82 4.49 -13.36 2.45
N LEU A 83 4.81 -14.42 3.19
CA LEU A 83 4.08 -15.69 3.11
C LEU A 83 2.59 -15.49 3.40
N GLY A 84 1.77 -16.27 2.72
CA GLY A 84 0.30 -16.22 2.80
C GLY A 84 -0.33 -16.96 3.97
N GLU A 85 0.47 -17.34 4.97
CA GLU A 85 -0.02 -18.10 6.13
C GLU A 85 -0.96 -17.27 7.01
N GLU A 86 -0.77 -15.95 7.00
CA GLU A 86 -1.66 -14.99 7.66
C GLU A 86 -2.56 -14.26 6.63
N GLY A 87 -3.65 -13.64 7.09
CA GLY A 87 -4.51 -12.80 6.26
C GLY A 87 -3.99 -11.36 6.13
N GLU A 88 -4.58 -10.57 5.22
CA GLU A 88 -4.21 -9.16 5.01
C GLU A 88 -4.33 -8.33 6.29
N CYS A 89 -5.39 -8.56 7.08
CA CYS A 89 -5.62 -7.88 8.36
C CYS A 89 -4.52 -8.18 9.38
N GLN A 90 -4.14 -9.46 9.50
CA GLN A 90 -3.13 -9.92 10.45
C GLN A 90 -1.75 -9.38 10.07
N LEU A 91 -1.39 -9.43 8.79
CA LEU A 91 -0.17 -8.81 8.30
C LEU A 91 -0.15 -7.31 8.60
N PHE A 92 -1.27 -6.62 8.39
CA PHE A 92 -1.36 -5.19 8.71
C PHE A 92 -1.13 -4.91 10.20
N ALA A 93 -1.78 -5.66 11.10
CA ALA A 93 -1.60 -5.51 12.54
C ALA A 93 -0.14 -5.77 12.95
N ARG A 94 0.47 -6.84 12.43
CA ARG A 94 1.88 -7.17 12.69
C ARG A 94 2.85 -6.10 12.19
N LEU A 95 2.56 -5.48 11.04
CA LEU A 95 3.36 -4.39 10.52
C LEU A 95 3.22 -3.13 11.39
N GLN A 96 2.06 -2.88 12.00
CA GLN A 96 1.86 -1.79 12.96
C GLN A 96 2.75 -1.92 14.19
N GLU A 97 2.85 -3.11 14.77
CA GLU A 97 3.62 -3.38 15.99
C GLU A 97 5.14 -3.22 15.82
N LYS A 98 5.67 -3.56 14.63
CA LYS A 98 7.12 -3.54 14.36
C LYS A 98 7.73 -2.15 14.17
N ASN A 99 6.99 -1.06 14.39
CA ASN A 99 7.48 0.30 14.18
C ASN A 99 8.12 0.53 12.80
N TRP A 100 7.55 -0.06 11.73
CA TRP A 100 7.87 0.35 10.35
C TRP A 100 7.47 1.82 10.05
N TRP A 101 6.87 2.48 11.05
CA TRP A 101 6.15 3.74 11.02
C TRP A 101 6.90 4.78 11.84
N ASN A 102 7.41 5.83 11.21
CA ASN A 102 7.72 7.09 11.89
C ASN A 102 6.63 8.11 11.47
N TYR A 103 5.41 7.97 12.05
CA TYR A 103 4.19 8.81 11.96
C TYR A 103 3.63 9.11 10.53
N SER A 104 2.32 9.24 10.23
CA SER A 104 1.03 9.29 10.92
C SER A 104 0.14 8.14 10.43
N SER A 105 -0.41 7.36 11.35
CA SER A 105 -1.29 6.23 11.05
C SER A 105 -2.64 6.70 10.50
N LYS A 106 -2.89 6.51 9.20
CA LYS A 106 -4.27 6.36 8.70
C LYS A 106 -4.37 5.10 7.86
N ARG A 107 -5.22 4.20 8.34
CA ARG A 107 -5.72 2.97 7.71
C ARG A 107 -5.65 3.06 6.19
N VAL A 108 -4.84 2.22 5.56
CA VAL A 108 -5.10 1.91 4.17
C VAL A 108 -6.11 0.78 4.17
N TRP A 109 -7.32 1.18 3.80
CA TRP A 109 -8.53 0.38 3.85
C TRP A 109 -8.37 -0.91 3.03
N LEU A 110 -8.80 -1.97 3.70
CA LEU A 110 -9.15 -3.29 3.21
C LEU A 110 -9.80 -3.22 1.82
N VAL A 111 -9.20 -3.99 0.90
CA VAL A 111 -9.70 -4.40 -0.43
C VAL A 111 -10.03 -3.33 -1.48
#